data_AF-A0A1W2FUC4-F1
#
_entry.id   AF-A0A1W2FUC4-F1
#
_cell.length_a   1.000
_cell.length_b   1.000
_cell.length_c   1.000
_cell.angle_alpha   90.00
_cell.angle_beta   90.00
_cell.angle_gamma   90.00
#
_symmetry.space_group_name_H-M   'P 1'
#
loop_
_entity.id
_entity.type
_entity.pdbx_description
1 polymer ?
#
loop_
_entity_poly.entity_id
_entity_poly.type
_entity_poly.pdbx_seq_one_letter_code
_entity_poly.pdbx_strand_id
1 'polypeptide(L)'
;MKEECADACLSEENVAELVKCVRTNLDCADICDTTGRVLSRHTGYDANLTRATLEACAAACKACGDACAEHAGMHEHCRVCAEACRRCEEACRELINALG
;
A
#
# COMPACT_ATOMS: atom_id res chain seq x y z
N MET A 1 1.82 8.08 6.09
CA MET A 1 0.60 7.27 6.33
C MET A 1 0.82 5.78 6.52
N LYS A 2 1.39 5.00 5.59
CA LYS A 2 1.61 3.55 5.85
C LYS A 2 2.65 3.30 6.96
N GLU A 3 3.78 4.02 6.90
CA GLU A 3 4.82 3.99 7.95
C GLU A 3 4.27 4.47 9.31
N GLU A 4 3.43 5.50 9.31
CA GLU A 4 2.74 5.99 10.52
C GLU A 4 1.81 4.93 11.13
N CYS A 5 1.08 4.16 10.30
CA CYS A 5 0.25 3.06 10.80
C CYS A 5 1.10 1.90 11.32
N ALA A 6 2.24 1.59 10.69
CA ALA A 6 3.19 0.60 11.21
C ALA A 6 3.74 1.00 12.59
N ASP A 7 4.17 2.25 12.74
CA ASP A 7 4.67 2.81 14.00
C ASP A 7 3.59 2.85 15.09
N ALA A 8 2.36 3.25 14.73
CA ALA A 8 1.22 3.22 15.62
C ALA A 8 0.90 1.79 16.09
N CYS A 9 0.83 0.81 15.18
CA CYS A 9 0.64 -0.60 15.51
C CYS A 9 1.73 -1.16 16.44
N LEU A 10 2.98 -0.72 16.30
CA LEU A 10 4.08 -1.13 17.18
C LEU A 10 3.96 -0.57 18.60
N SER A 11 3.17 0.48 18.78
CA SER A 11 2.92 1.14 20.06
C SER A 11 1.67 0.61 20.79
N GLU A 12 0.91 -0.30 20.19
CA GLU A 12 -0.28 -0.90 20.79
C GLU A 12 0.09 -2.01 21.78
N GLU A 13 -0.69 -2.15 22.86
CA GLU A 13 -0.45 -3.15 23.90
C GLU A 13 -0.48 -4.60 23.36
N ASN A 14 -1.30 -4.87 22.34
CA ASN A 14 -1.47 -6.18 21.72
C ASN A 14 -0.70 -6.32 20.38
N VAL A 15 0.53 -5.78 20.30
CA VAL A 15 1.36 -5.79 19.08
C VAL A 15 1.53 -7.18 18.44
N ALA A 16 1.46 -8.26 19.22
CA ALA A 16 1.55 -9.64 18.72
C ALA A 16 0.47 -9.97 17.68
N GLU A 17 -0.73 -9.40 17.82
CA GLU A 17 -1.84 -9.57 16.87
C GLU A 17 -1.68 -8.69 15.62
N LEU A 18 -0.84 -7.65 15.70
CA LEU A 18 -0.63 -6.66 14.64
C LEU A 18 0.60 -6.95 13.78
N VAL A 19 1.36 -8.02 14.05
CA VAL A 19 2.61 -8.34 13.33
C VAL A 19 2.42 -8.40 11.81
N LYS A 20 1.31 -9.01 11.35
CA LYS A 20 0.98 -9.07 9.92
C LYS A 20 0.63 -7.68 9.37
N CYS A 21 -0.11 -6.87 10.13
CA CYS A 21 -0.46 -5.50 9.76
C CYS A 21 0.81 -4.64 9.63
N VAL A 22 1.73 -4.70 10.60
CA VAL A 22 3.01 -3.98 10.56
C VAL A 22 3.84 -4.37 9.33
N ARG A 23 4.02 -5.68 9.08
CA ARG A 23 4.80 -6.15 7.93
C ARG A 23 4.21 -5.66 6.60
N THR A 24 2.91 -5.84 6.43
CA THR A 24 2.24 -5.41 5.18
C THR A 24 2.20 -3.89 5.02
N ASN A 25 2.17 -3.11 6.11
CA ASN A 25 2.33 -1.66 6.05
C ASN A 25 3.72 -1.25 5.53
N LEU A 26 4.78 -1.87 6.04
CA LEU A 26 6.16 -1.59 5.62
C LEU A 26 6.39 -1.98 4.15
N ASP A 27 6.00 -3.19 3.76
CA ASP A 27 6.09 -3.66 2.37
C ASP A 27 5.31 -2.72 1.42
N CYS A 28 4.10 -2.31 1.82
CA CYS A 28 3.27 -1.41 1.02
C CYS A 28 3.87 -0.01 0.91
N ALA A 29 4.51 0.51 1.97
CA ALA A 29 5.19 1.80 1.94
C ALA A 29 6.34 1.81 0.93
N ASP A 30 7.24 0.83 1.01
CA ASP A 30 8.41 0.71 0.12
C ASP A 30 8.00 0.56 -1.34
N ILE A 31 6.99 -0.27 -1.61
CA ILE A 31 6.48 -0.48 -2.97
C ILE A 31 5.77 0.77 -3.49
N CYS A 32 4.98 1.46 -2.66
CA CYS A 32 4.32 2.72 -3.06
C CYS A 32 5.36 3.79 -3.42
N ASP A 33 6.40 3.97 -2.59
CA ASP A 33 7.45 4.97 -2.86
C ASP A 33 8.22 4.63 -4.14
N THR A 34 8.59 3.36 -4.30
CA THR A 34 9.26 2.88 -5.52
C THR A 34 8.41 3.12 -6.76
N THR A 35 7.12 2.77 -6.69
CA THR A 35 6.16 2.99 -7.78
C THR A 35 6.04 4.47 -8.14
N GLY A 36 5.89 5.34 -7.14
CA GLY A 36 5.82 6.78 -7.36
C GLY A 36 7.07 7.34 -8.05
N ARG A 37 8.26 6.87 -7.65
CA ARG A 37 9.53 7.23 -8.29
C ARG A 37 9.63 6.75 -9.74
N VAL A 38 9.16 5.54 -10.04
CA VAL A 38 9.13 5.00 -11.41
C VAL A 38 8.18 5.80 -12.28
N LEU A 39 6.95 6.03 -11.82
CA LEU A 39 5.92 6.78 -12.57
C LEU A 39 6.32 8.24 -12.84
N SER A 40 7.15 8.84 -11.98
CA SER A 40 7.60 10.23 -12.15
C SER A 40 8.69 10.41 -13.23
N ARG A 41 9.22 9.31 -13.81
CA ARG A 41 10.28 9.36 -14.84
C ARG A 41 9.67 9.20 -16.22
N HIS A 42 9.57 10.30 -16.96
CA HIS A 42 8.93 10.31 -18.28
C HIS A 42 9.88 10.04 -19.46
N THR A 43 11.20 10.20 -19.27
CA THR A 43 12.21 9.98 -20.32
C THR A 43 12.57 8.49 -20.44
N GLY A 44 12.55 7.95 -21.66
CA GLY A 44 12.86 6.53 -21.88
C GLY A 44 11.78 5.58 -21.36
N TYR A 45 10.52 6.01 -21.45
CA TYR A 45 9.35 5.30 -20.95
C TYR A 45 9.27 3.86 -21.48
N ASP A 46 9.23 2.90 -20.54
CA ASP A 46 8.95 1.49 -20.81
C ASP A 46 7.60 1.12 -20.18
N ALA A 47 6.62 0.83 -21.04
CA ALA A 47 5.27 0.48 -20.63
C ALA A 47 5.20 -0.85 -19.88
N ASN A 48 6.05 -1.83 -20.22
CA ASN A 48 6.05 -3.13 -19.57
C ASN A 48 6.58 -3.01 -18.14
N LEU A 49 7.67 -2.26 -17.96
CA LEU A 49 8.22 -1.98 -16.63
C LEU A 49 7.22 -1.21 -15.76
N THR A 50 6.55 -0.21 -16.35
CA THR A 50 5.52 0.57 -15.66
C THR A 50 4.34 -0.30 -15.23
N ARG A 51 3.83 -1.15 -16.13
CA ARG A 51 2.75 -2.11 -15.84
C ARG A 51 3.13 -3.06 -14.71
N ALA A 52 4.30 -3.70 -14.78
CA ALA A 52 4.75 -4.63 -13.75
C ALA A 52 4.91 -3.96 -12.37
N THR A 53 5.39 -2.71 -12.35
CA THR A 53 5.53 -1.92 -11.13
C THR A 53 4.16 -1.60 -10.52
N LEU A 54 3.20 -1.18 -11.35
CA LEU A 54 1.83 -0.90 -10.90
C LEU A 54 1.10 -2.15 -10.39
N GLU A 55 1.32 -3.31 -11.02
CA GLU A 55 0.74 -4.59 -10.59
C GLU A 55 1.24 -4.99 -9.20
N ALA A 56 2.55 -4.85 -8.96
CA ALA A 56 3.14 -5.06 -7.64
C ALA A 56 2.56 -4.08 -6.60
N CYS A 57 2.40 -2.80 -6.97
CA CYS A 57 1.81 -1.79 -6.10
C CYS A 57 0.35 -2.08 -5.74
N ALA A 58 -0.46 -2.46 -6.73
CA ALA A 58 -1.85 -2.83 -6.51
C ALA A 58 -1.97 -4.06 -5.60
N ALA A 59 -1.12 -5.08 -5.81
CA ALA A 59 -1.10 -6.27 -4.95
C ALA A 59 -0.71 -5.95 -3.50
N ALA A 60 0.32 -5.12 -3.30
CA ALA A 60 0.74 -4.68 -1.98
C ALA A 60 -0.33 -3.85 -1.27
N CYS A 61 -0.94 -2.90 -1.99
CA CYS A 61 -2.04 -2.08 -1.48
C CYS A 61 -3.25 -2.93 -1.08
N LYS A 62 -3.60 -3.94 -1.89
CA LYS A 62 -4.67 -4.88 -1.54
C LYS A 62 -4.35 -5.63 -0.24
N ALA A 63 -3.17 -6.23 -0.14
CA ALA A 63 -2.77 -7.01 1.02
C ALA A 63 -2.72 -6.18 2.32
N CYS A 64 -2.16 -4.97 2.24
CA CYS A 64 -2.10 -4.03 3.36
C CYS A 64 -3.50 -3.51 3.73
N GLY A 65 -4.33 -3.18 2.74
CA GLY A 65 -5.72 -2.73 2.96
C GLY A 65 -6.58 -3.82 3.60
N ASP A 66 -6.44 -5.08 3.17
CA ASP A 66 -7.12 -6.24 3.77
C ASP A 66 -6.69 -6.40 5.24
N ALA A 67 -5.38 -6.38 5.52
CA ALA A 67 -4.85 -6.53 6.89
C ALA A 67 -5.26 -5.38 7.82
N CYS A 68 -5.19 -4.12 7.36
CA CYS A 68 -5.63 -2.97 8.16
C CYS A 68 -7.13 -3.00 8.43
N ALA A 69 -7.94 -3.47 7.48
CA ALA A 69 -9.40 -3.57 7.65
C ALA A 69 -9.80 -4.57 8.75
N GLU A 70 -9.02 -5.63 8.99
CA GLU A 70 -9.23 -6.56 10.11
C GLU A 70 -9.17 -5.84 11.48
N HIS A 71 -8.49 -4.70 11.56
CA HIS A 71 -8.24 -3.94 12.79
C HIS A 71 -8.97 -2.58 12.86
N ALA A 72 -9.69 -2.20 11.80
CA ALA A 72 -10.30 -0.87 11.67
C ALA A 72 -11.38 -0.56 12.73
N GLY A 73 -11.98 -1.57 13.35
CA GLY A 73 -12.94 -1.39 14.44
C GLY A 73 -12.29 -1.12 15.80
N MET A 74 -10.99 -1.39 15.95
CA MET A 74 -10.24 -1.23 17.20
C MET A 74 -9.28 -0.04 17.13
N HIS A 75 -8.68 0.18 15.96
CA HIS A 75 -7.63 1.16 15.76
C HIS A 75 -7.99 2.11 14.61
N GLU A 76 -8.19 3.39 14.94
CA GLU A 76 -8.55 4.42 13.95
C GLU A 76 -7.44 4.60 12.88
N HIS A 77 -6.17 4.44 13.28
CA HIS A 77 -5.05 4.49 12.34
C HIS A 77 -5.12 3.38 11.28
N CYS A 78 -5.55 2.17 11.66
CA CYS A 78 -5.80 1.07 10.73
C CYS A 78 -6.96 1.37 9.79
N ARG A 79 -8.05 2.00 10.26
CA ARG A 79 -9.17 2.41 9.40
C ARG A 79 -8.71 3.38 8.30
N VAL A 80 -7.99 4.43 8.69
CA VAL A 80 -7.46 5.43 7.75
C VAL A 80 -6.46 4.81 6.78
N CYS A 81 -5.57 3.93 7.26
CA CYS A 81 -4.61 3.22 6.41
C CYS A 81 -5.32 2.33 5.38
N ALA A 82 -6.34 1.57 5.80
CA ALA A 82 -7.13 0.71 4.92
C ALA A 82 -7.77 1.50 3.78
N GLU A 83 -8.41 2.63 4.09
CA GLU A 83 -9.04 3.51 3.08
C GLU A 83 -8.02 4.09 2.10
N ALA A 84 -6.84 4.46 2.58
CA ALA A 84 -5.76 4.91 1.71
C ALA A 84 -5.20 3.82 0.80
N CYS A 85 -5.07 2.60 1.31
CA CYS A 85 -4.65 1.44 0.55
C CYS A 85 -5.67 1.10 -0.55
N ARG A 86 -6.98 1.17 -0.26
CA ARG A 86 -8.02 0.97 -1.28
C ARG A 86 -7.97 1.99 -2.40
N ARG A 87 -7.85 3.27 -2.07
CA ARG A 87 -7.72 4.33 -3.08
C ARG A 87 -6.47 4.16 -3.94
N CYS A 88 -5.36 3.75 -3.34
CA CYS A 88 -4.12 3.52 -4.09
C CYS A 88 -4.19 2.27 -4.97
N GLU A 89 -4.81 1.19 -4.49
CA GLU A 89 -5.09 -0.02 -5.28
C GLU A 89 -5.94 0.33 -6.51
N GLU A 90 -7.04 1.07 -6.32
CA GLU A 90 -7.94 1.50 -7.40
C GLU A 90 -7.20 2.35 -8.43
N ALA A 91 -6.47 3.38 -7.99
CA ALA A 91 -5.68 4.23 -8.89
C ALA A 91 -4.61 3.43 -9.69
N CYS A 92 -3.95 2.46 -9.06
CA CYS A 92 -3.00 1.59 -9.76
C CYS A 92 -3.70 0.76 -10.84
N ARG A 93 -4.84 0.17 -10.53
CA ARG A 93 -5.62 -0.65 -11.49
C ARG A 93 -6.18 0.18 -12.63
N GLU A 94 -6.68 1.38 -12.35
CA GLU A 94 -7.14 2.32 -13.37
C GLU A 94 -6.01 2.69 -14.33
N LEU A 95 -4.82 2.99 -13.82
CA LEU A 95 -3.67 3.30 -14.65
C LEU A 95 -3.23 2.09 -15.48
N ILE A 96 -3.15 0.89 -14.90
CA ILE A 96 -2.86 -0.36 -15.63
C ILE A 96 -3.81 -0.56 -16.83
N ASN A 97 -5.10 -0.26 -16.65
CA ASN A 97 -6.10 -0.36 -17.72
C ASN A 97 -5.93 0.72 -18.79
N ALA A 98 -5.51 1.93 -18.39
CA ALA A 98 -5.24 3.03 -19.31
C ALA A 98 -3.96 2.82 -20.15
N LEU A 99 -3.03 1.97 -19.69
CA LEU A 99 -1.76 1.72 -20.37
C LEU A 99 -1.84 0.76 -21.57
N GLY A 100 -2.99 0.11 -21.82
CA GLY A 100 -3.20 -0.80 -22.97
C GLY A 100 -2.67 -2.20 -22.74
#